data_AF-A0A9F7RD14-F1
#
_entry.id   AF-A0A9F7RD14-F1
#
_cell.length_a   1.000
_cell.length_b   1.000
_cell.length_c   1.000
_cell.angle_alpha   90.00
_cell.angle_beta   90.00
_cell.angle_gamma   90.00
#
_symmetry.space_group_name_H-M   'P 1'
#
loop_
_entity.id
_entity.type
_entity.pdbx_description
1 polymer ?
#
loop_
_entity_poly.entity_id
_entity_poly.type
_entity_poly.pdbx_seq_one_letter_code
_entity_poly.pdbx_strand_id
1 'polypeptide(L)'
;MTEKEYQHSLSSEDCYLQFISNSKSKADFFLTNDKQFFLKTQSRREIRFLLSHLKHYMEHLEKYPHSLLVKFLGVHSIKFTRRRKYFMVMQSIFYPDERICARYDIKGCEVSRWTNPAPEESQVVVVLKDLNFEGKFITLDKQRPWLLRQVQIDTSFLQTLNVLDYSLLLAHQPLHEDERHPSLSFATFILRAKKSLTVRYTRPVTGRSLNTCSSAAVPGVVPEEDSSIQNTELDSETSRAEFGEQSEGASKVGSDSAEVLEFQAQNRRLLPNYKNPIHVIDGPEQRYFIGIIDIFTVYGFKKRLEHLWKRLRHPRQSFSTVSPPAYCLRLCQWVQDHTK
;
A
#
# COMPACT_ATOMS: atom_id res chain seq x y z
N MET A 1 4.97 0.71 13.13
CA MET A 1 5.62 -0.61 13.12
C MET A 1 6.60 -0.65 14.26
N THR A 2 6.45 -1.63 15.14
CA THR A 2 7.38 -1.83 16.26
C THR A 2 8.52 -2.76 15.82
N GLU A 3 9.65 -2.72 16.53
CA GLU A 3 10.77 -3.63 16.28
C GLU A 3 10.37 -5.11 16.41
N LYS A 4 9.48 -5.43 17.37
CA LYS A 4 8.95 -6.79 17.55
C LYS A 4 8.16 -7.27 16.34
N GLU A 5 7.32 -6.43 15.74
CA GLU A 5 6.58 -6.76 14.52
C GLU A 5 7.53 -7.00 13.34
N TYR A 6 8.57 -6.17 13.21
CA TYR A 6 9.59 -6.33 12.17
C TYR A 6 10.36 -7.65 12.31
N GLN A 7 10.82 -7.98 13.52
CA GLN A 7 11.51 -9.24 13.81
C GLN A 7 10.60 -10.45 13.57
N HIS A 8 9.36 -10.42 14.05
CA HIS A 8 8.41 -11.50 13.85
C HIS A 8 8.17 -11.81 12.36
N SER A 9 8.04 -10.77 11.52
CA SER A 9 7.85 -10.93 10.08
C SER A 9 9.05 -11.55 9.34
N LEU A 10 10.27 -11.32 9.84
CA LEU A 10 11.50 -11.78 9.21
C LEU A 10 12.04 -13.10 9.75
N SER A 11 11.70 -13.48 10.98
CA SER A 11 12.38 -14.56 11.69
C SER A 11 11.49 -15.41 12.60
N SER A 12 10.18 -15.48 12.41
CA SER A 12 9.37 -16.46 13.16
C SER A 12 9.71 -17.89 12.73
N GLU A 13 9.51 -18.87 13.63
CA GLU A 13 9.86 -20.27 13.37
C GLU A 13 9.11 -20.86 12.17
N ASP A 14 7.88 -20.39 11.92
CA ASP A 14 7.06 -20.76 10.76
C ASP A 14 7.25 -19.84 9.54
N CYS A 15 8.10 -18.82 9.62
CA CYS A 15 8.33 -17.90 8.51
C CYS A 15 9.25 -18.51 7.46
N TYR A 16 8.74 -18.63 6.23
CA TYR A 16 9.58 -18.82 5.06
C TYR A 16 9.63 -17.54 4.23
N LEU A 17 10.77 -17.32 3.60
CA LEU A 17 10.97 -16.25 2.64
C LEU A 17 10.63 -16.77 1.24
N GLN A 18 9.58 -16.25 0.63
CA GLN A 18 9.21 -16.62 -0.73
C GLN A 18 10.24 -16.05 -1.71
N PHE A 19 10.98 -16.92 -2.40
CA PHE A 19 11.90 -16.50 -3.45
C PHE A 19 11.14 -16.07 -4.70
N ILE A 20 11.48 -14.88 -5.20
CA ILE A 20 10.91 -14.33 -6.43
C ILE A 20 12.07 -14.23 -7.43
N SER A 21 12.08 -15.15 -8.40
CA SER A 21 13.08 -15.14 -9.45
C SER A 21 12.78 -14.01 -10.44
N ASN A 22 13.77 -13.18 -10.73
CA ASN A 22 13.69 -12.21 -11.82
C ASN A 22 14.72 -12.58 -12.88
N SER A 23 14.26 -12.96 -14.07
CA SER A 23 15.12 -13.39 -15.18
C SER A 23 16.02 -12.29 -15.75
N LYS A 24 15.78 -11.01 -15.41
CA LYS A 24 16.50 -9.86 -15.98
C LYS A 24 17.55 -9.24 -15.05
N SER A 25 17.39 -9.33 -13.73
CA SER A 25 18.37 -8.82 -12.77
C SER A 25 19.10 -9.98 -12.10
N LYS A 26 20.44 -9.92 -11.98
CA LYS A 26 21.23 -10.86 -11.16
C LYS A 26 20.97 -10.74 -9.65
N ALA A 27 19.92 -10.01 -9.25
CA ALA A 27 19.54 -9.80 -7.87
C ALA A 27 18.43 -10.78 -7.51
N ASP A 28 18.67 -11.55 -6.45
CA ASP A 28 17.69 -12.38 -5.77
C ASP A 28 16.72 -11.48 -4.98
N PHE A 29 15.43 -11.76 -5.10
CA PHE A 29 14.36 -11.13 -4.32
C PHE A 29 13.68 -12.15 -3.44
N PHE A 30 13.32 -11.73 -2.24
CA PHE A 30 12.54 -12.50 -1.29
C PHE A 30 11.42 -11.65 -0.72
N LEU A 31 10.28 -12.27 -0.44
CA LEU A 31 9.13 -11.65 0.19
C LEU A 31 8.87 -12.36 1.52
N THR A 32 8.59 -11.60 2.58
CA THR A 32 8.17 -12.18 3.87
C THR A 32 6.84 -12.90 3.73
N ASN A 33 6.56 -13.86 4.61
CA ASN A 33 5.32 -14.65 4.57
C ASN A 33 4.07 -13.76 4.70
N ASP A 34 4.14 -12.72 5.54
CA ASP A 34 3.08 -11.72 5.68
C ASP A 34 3.08 -10.65 4.58
N LYS A 35 4.00 -10.76 3.61
CA LYS A 35 4.18 -9.89 2.44
C LYS A 35 4.41 -8.40 2.74
N GLN A 36 4.73 -8.06 3.99
CA GLN A 36 4.99 -6.67 4.39
C GLN A 36 6.36 -6.18 3.93
N PHE A 37 7.34 -7.07 3.75
CA PHE A 37 8.71 -6.70 3.43
C PHE A 37 9.30 -7.47 2.25
N PHE A 38 10.05 -6.74 1.42
CA PHE A 38 10.93 -7.32 0.41
C PHE A 38 12.37 -7.33 0.92
N LEU A 39 13.05 -8.45 0.71
CA LEU A 39 14.49 -8.52 0.81
C LEU A 39 15.06 -8.59 -0.60
N LYS A 40 15.99 -7.69 -0.90
CA LYS A 40 16.66 -7.66 -2.20
C LYS A 40 18.15 -7.78 -1.99
N THR A 41 18.79 -8.71 -2.70
CA THR A 41 20.25 -8.77 -2.74
C THR A 41 20.81 -7.56 -3.48
N GLN A 42 21.90 -7.03 -2.96
CA GLN A 42 22.51 -5.80 -3.44
C GLN A 42 24.00 -5.99 -3.62
N SER A 43 24.58 -5.30 -4.60
CA SER A 43 26.02 -5.24 -4.77
C SER A 43 26.66 -4.33 -3.72
N ARG A 44 27.95 -4.55 -3.45
CA ARG A 44 28.75 -3.67 -2.59
C ARG A 44 28.79 -2.21 -3.10
N ARG A 45 28.56 -1.98 -4.40
CA ARG A 45 28.52 -0.62 -4.97
C ARG A 45 27.23 0.10 -4.57
N GLU A 46 26.09 -0.58 -4.69
CA GLU A 46 24.77 -0.05 -4.32
C GLU A 46 24.68 0.21 -2.82
N ILE A 47 25.21 -0.70 -1.99
CA ILE A 47 25.27 -0.52 -0.53
C ILE A 47 26.09 0.73 -0.15
N ARG A 48 27.27 0.89 -0.75
CA ARG A 48 28.10 2.08 -0.50
C ARG A 48 27.41 3.35 -0.96
N PHE A 49 26.72 3.30 -2.09
CA PHE A 49 25.94 4.43 -2.59
C PHE A 49 24.81 4.81 -1.64
N LEU A 50 24.04 3.84 -1.12
CA LEU A 50 23.01 4.12 -0.11
C LEU A 50 23.63 4.77 1.13
N LEU A 51 24.68 4.16 1.69
CA LEU A 51 25.31 4.66 2.92
C LEU A 51 25.92 6.06 2.74
N SER A 52 26.48 6.38 1.58
CA SER A 52 27.02 7.73 1.31
C SER A 52 25.93 8.79 1.16
N HIS A 53 24.71 8.40 0.79
CA HIS A 53 23.58 9.32 0.60
C HIS A 53 22.49 9.18 1.68
N LEU A 54 22.71 8.35 2.70
CA LEU A 54 21.70 8.02 3.70
C LEU A 54 21.18 9.28 4.42
N LYS A 55 22.07 10.21 4.77
CA LYS A 55 21.70 11.49 5.39
C LYS A 55 20.71 12.27 4.52
N HIS A 56 21.05 12.50 3.24
CA HIS A 56 20.19 13.21 2.29
C HIS A 56 18.85 12.51 2.07
N TYR A 57 18.85 11.17 2.04
CA TYR A 57 17.64 10.36 1.96
C TYR A 57 16.75 10.54 3.18
N MET A 58 17.31 10.51 4.39
CA MET A 58 16.56 10.75 5.63
C MET A 58 16.00 12.16 5.69
N GLU A 59 16.81 13.18 5.37
CA GLU A 59 16.37 14.58 5.31
C GLU A 59 15.22 14.78 4.31
N HIS A 60 15.26 14.08 3.17
CA HIS A 60 14.16 14.11 2.19
C HIS A 60 12.88 13.47 2.75
N LEU A 61 12.98 12.32 3.42
CA LEU A 61 11.81 11.66 4.02
C LEU A 61 11.22 12.44 5.20
N GLU A 62 12.05 13.10 6.01
CA GLU A 62 11.61 13.97 7.10
C GLU A 62 10.88 15.20 6.56
N LYS A 63 11.42 15.80 5.49
CA LYS A 63 10.81 16.95 4.84
C LYS A 63 9.53 16.59 4.07
N TYR A 64 9.48 15.40 3.50
CA TYR A 64 8.36 14.90 2.68
C TYR A 64 7.88 13.53 3.20
N PRO A 65 7.10 13.51 4.30
CA PRO A 65 6.68 12.27 4.97
C PRO A 65 5.82 11.34 4.09
N HIS A 66 5.22 11.87 3.03
CA HIS A 66 4.43 11.12 2.06
C HIS A 66 5.21 10.78 0.77
N SER A 67 6.54 10.84 0.82
CA SER A 67 7.40 10.46 -0.30
C SER A 67 7.07 9.06 -0.81
N LEU A 68 6.99 8.93 -2.13
CA LEU A 68 6.76 7.66 -2.83
C LEU A 68 8.03 6.81 -2.91
N LEU A 69 9.19 7.32 -2.50
CA LEU A 69 10.43 6.54 -2.46
C LEU A 69 10.27 5.32 -1.55
N VAL A 70 10.77 4.17 -2.02
CA VAL A 70 10.88 2.93 -1.24
C VAL A 70 11.48 3.20 0.13
N LYS A 71 10.90 2.59 1.17
CA LYS A 71 11.39 2.70 2.55
C LYS A 71 12.38 1.59 2.85
N PHE A 72 13.64 1.96 3.12
CA PHE A 72 14.65 1.02 3.58
C PHE A 72 14.53 0.84 5.09
N LEU A 73 14.38 -0.39 5.54
CA LEU A 73 14.22 -0.74 6.95
C LEU A 73 15.51 -1.31 7.55
N GLY A 74 16.35 -1.91 6.70
CA GLY A 74 17.60 -2.49 7.14
C GLY A 74 18.56 -2.76 6.00
N VAL A 75 19.85 -2.67 6.28
CA VAL A 75 20.94 -3.06 5.39
C VAL A 75 21.79 -4.09 6.12
N HIS A 76 21.94 -5.27 5.53
CA HIS A 76 22.57 -6.39 6.19
C HIS A 76 23.60 -7.05 5.28
N SER A 77 24.52 -7.80 5.88
CA SER A 77 25.44 -8.64 5.14
C SER A 77 25.60 -10.00 5.80
N ILE A 78 25.58 -11.05 5.00
CA ILE A 78 25.91 -12.41 5.42
C ILE A 78 27.28 -12.76 4.86
N LYS A 79 28.16 -13.24 5.73
CA LYS A 79 29.48 -13.75 5.35
C LYS A 79 29.41 -15.27 5.35
N PHE A 80 29.59 -15.88 4.17
CA PHE A 80 29.73 -17.32 4.05
C PHE A 80 31.13 -17.62 3.50
N THR A 81 31.91 -18.41 4.24
CA THR A 81 33.32 -18.69 3.94
C THR A 81 34.13 -17.41 3.66
N ARG A 82 34.54 -17.18 2.40
CA ARG A 82 35.26 -15.98 1.91
C ARG A 82 34.39 -15.02 1.09
N ARG A 83 33.11 -15.31 0.88
CA ARG A 83 32.19 -14.45 0.13
C ARG A 83 31.27 -13.70 1.08
N ARG A 84 30.99 -12.45 0.76
CA ARG A 84 30.01 -11.62 1.48
C ARG A 84 28.89 -11.26 0.53
N LYS A 85 27.65 -11.60 0.90
CA LYS A 85 26.45 -11.13 0.23
C LYS A 85 25.84 -9.99 1.05
N TYR A 86 25.33 -8.98 0.37
CA TYR A 86 24.58 -7.90 1.00
C TYR A 86 23.13 -7.98 0.57
N PHE A 87 22.23 -7.59 1.46
CA PHE A 87 20.82 -7.46 1.16
C PHE A 87 20.23 -6.28 1.93
N MET A 88 19.15 -5.74 1.38
CA MET A 88 18.37 -4.69 2.00
C MET A 88 16.98 -5.23 2.29
N VAL A 89 16.44 -4.86 3.45
CA VAL A 89 15.04 -5.05 3.78
C VAL A 89 14.31 -3.76 3.45
N MET A 90 13.26 -3.87 2.65
CA MET A 90 12.47 -2.78 2.11
C MET A 90 11.01 -3.01 2.42
N GLN A 91 10.26 -1.95 2.66
CA GLN A 91 8.82 -2.04 2.81
C GLN A 91 8.15 -2.41 1.47
N SER A 92 7.19 -3.33 1.49
CA SER A 92 6.42 -3.73 0.32
C SER A 92 5.44 -2.66 -0.09
N ILE A 93 5.56 -2.15 -1.32
CA ILE A 93 4.62 -1.17 -1.90
C ILE A 93 3.23 -1.80 -2.10
N PHE A 94 3.18 -3.08 -2.46
CA PHE A 94 1.95 -3.81 -2.73
C PHE A 94 1.54 -4.59 -1.48
N TYR A 95 1.04 -3.87 -0.48
CA TYR A 95 0.51 -4.44 0.75
C TYR A 95 -0.69 -3.65 1.26
N PRO A 96 -1.82 -4.29 1.61
CA PRO A 96 -2.17 -5.70 1.34
C PRO A 96 -2.22 -6.01 -0.16
N ASP A 97 -1.96 -7.25 -0.56
CA ASP A 97 -1.81 -7.62 -1.97
C ASP A 97 -2.96 -8.49 -2.52
N GLU A 98 -3.89 -8.92 -1.67
CA GLU A 98 -4.86 -9.97 -1.93
C GLU A 98 -5.93 -9.54 -2.96
N ARG A 99 -6.30 -8.26 -2.96
CA ARG A 99 -7.30 -7.69 -3.89
C ARG A 99 -6.68 -7.00 -5.10
N ILE A 100 -5.35 -7.00 -5.23
CA ILE A 100 -4.67 -6.31 -6.33
C ILE A 100 -4.97 -7.04 -7.65
N CYS A 101 -5.61 -6.33 -8.57
CA CYS A 101 -5.99 -6.87 -9.87
C CYS A 101 -4.83 -6.90 -10.85
N ALA A 102 -4.00 -5.86 -10.86
CA ALA A 102 -2.85 -5.77 -11.76
C ALA A 102 -1.72 -4.95 -11.13
N ARG A 103 -0.49 -5.30 -11.52
CA ARG A 103 0.76 -4.67 -11.09
C ARG A 103 1.56 -4.23 -12.31
N TYR A 104 2.12 -3.03 -12.26
CA TYR A 104 2.87 -2.42 -13.35
C TYR A 104 4.20 -1.89 -12.83
N ASP A 105 5.27 -2.09 -13.61
CA ASP A 105 6.55 -1.40 -13.49
C ASP A 105 6.61 -0.38 -14.62
N ILE A 106 6.63 0.91 -14.29
CA ILE A 106 6.59 2.02 -15.25
C ILE A 106 7.90 2.81 -15.21
N LYS A 107 8.42 3.20 -16.38
CA LYS A 107 9.64 4.02 -16.53
C LYS A 107 9.45 5.23 -17.45
N GLY A 108 8.27 5.35 -18.07
CA GLY A 108 7.90 6.38 -19.03
C GLY A 108 8.59 6.21 -20.38
N CYS A 109 8.95 5.00 -20.80
CA CYS A 109 9.60 4.75 -22.09
C CYS A 109 8.98 3.54 -22.81
N GLU A 110 9.35 3.32 -24.07
CA GLU A 110 8.70 2.30 -24.91
C GLU A 110 9.55 1.03 -25.08
N VAL A 111 10.87 1.18 -25.18
CA VAL A 111 11.75 0.06 -25.57
C VAL A 111 11.83 -1.00 -24.48
N SER A 112 11.48 -2.24 -24.83
CA SER A 112 11.44 -3.40 -23.91
C SER A 112 10.45 -3.23 -22.73
N ARG A 113 9.41 -2.43 -22.95
CA ARG A 113 8.37 -2.10 -21.96
C ARG A 113 7.03 -2.77 -22.22
N TRP A 114 7.07 -3.96 -22.83
CA TRP A 114 5.96 -4.93 -22.87
C TRP A 114 6.33 -6.20 -22.10
N THR A 115 5.32 -6.84 -21.52
CA THR A 115 5.37 -8.17 -20.91
C THR A 115 4.12 -8.94 -21.35
N ASN A 116 4.23 -10.25 -21.64
CA ASN A 116 3.06 -11.08 -21.92
C ASN A 116 2.24 -11.25 -20.65
N PRO A 117 0.95 -10.87 -20.63
CA PRO A 117 0.08 -11.10 -19.48
C PRO A 117 -0.04 -12.59 -19.16
N ALA A 118 -0.28 -12.91 -17.89
CA ALA A 118 -0.64 -14.27 -17.51
C ALA A 118 -2.01 -14.64 -18.12
N PRO A 119 -2.24 -15.91 -18.49
CA PRO A 119 -3.58 -16.40 -18.80
C PRO A 119 -4.53 -16.17 -17.63
N GLU A 120 -5.83 -15.95 -17.89
CA GLU A 120 -6.83 -15.60 -16.86
C GLU A 120 -6.95 -16.65 -15.74
N GLU A 121 -6.71 -17.92 -16.07
CA GLU A 121 -6.78 -19.05 -15.12
C GLU A 121 -5.48 -19.24 -14.31
N SER A 122 -4.44 -18.46 -14.59
CA SER A 122 -3.14 -18.60 -13.95
C SER A 122 -3.08 -17.81 -12.65
N GLN A 123 -2.63 -18.47 -11.58
CA GLN A 123 -2.31 -17.80 -10.31
C GLN A 123 -0.94 -17.08 -10.34
N VAL A 124 -0.25 -17.08 -11.50
CA VAL A 124 1.06 -16.46 -11.62
C VAL A 124 0.92 -14.94 -11.64
N VAL A 125 1.45 -14.30 -10.60
CA VAL A 125 1.53 -12.83 -10.54
C VAL A 125 2.56 -12.32 -11.54
N VAL A 126 2.09 -11.68 -12.61
CA VAL A 126 2.95 -11.04 -13.62
C VAL A 126 2.98 -9.53 -13.40
N VAL A 127 4.17 -8.95 -13.43
CA VAL A 127 4.36 -7.49 -13.43
C VAL A 127 4.36 -6.99 -14.87
N LEU A 128 3.32 -6.26 -15.21
CA LEU A 128 3.10 -5.60 -16.50
C LEU A 128 3.97 -4.33 -16.60
N LYS A 129 4.01 -3.71 -17.78
CA LYS A 129 4.85 -2.53 -18.04
C LYS A 129 4.11 -1.43 -18.78
N ASP A 130 4.82 -0.37 -19.17
CA ASP A 130 4.31 0.84 -19.79
C ASP A 130 3.35 0.56 -20.95
N LEU A 131 3.76 -0.28 -21.91
CA LEU A 131 2.93 -0.59 -23.08
C LEU A 131 1.69 -1.44 -22.72
N ASN A 132 1.72 -2.19 -21.62
CA ASN A 132 0.53 -2.90 -21.12
C ASN A 132 -0.47 -1.97 -20.40
N PHE A 133 -0.05 -0.75 -20.05
CA PHE A 133 -0.87 0.26 -19.41
C PHE A 133 -1.49 1.24 -20.41
N GLU A 134 -1.11 1.19 -21.68
CA GLU A 134 -1.63 2.08 -22.72
C GLU A 134 -3.17 2.02 -22.80
N GLY A 135 -3.79 3.20 -22.94
CA GLY A 135 -5.26 3.35 -22.91
C GLY A 135 -5.91 3.32 -21.52
N LYS A 136 -5.16 3.04 -20.45
CA LYS A 136 -5.64 3.07 -19.06
C LYS A 136 -5.25 4.38 -18.37
N PHE A 137 -5.99 4.71 -17.31
CA PHE A 137 -5.75 5.92 -16.51
C PHE A 137 -5.83 5.62 -15.02
N ILE A 138 -5.07 6.38 -14.24
CA ILE A 138 -5.18 6.46 -12.78
C ILE A 138 -6.19 7.57 -12.48
N THR A 139 -7.39 7.22 -12.03
CA THR A 139 -8.47 8.18 -11.75
C THR A 139 -8.39 8.61 -10.29
N LEU A 140 -7.98 9.85 -10.04
CA LEU A 140 -7.70 10.35 -8.69
C LEU A 140 -8.50 11.58 -8.29
N ASP A 141 -9.19 12.22 -9.24
CA ASP A 141 -9.99 13.43 -9.03
C ASP A 141 -9.21 14.47 -8.20
N LYS A 142 -9.68 14.77 -6.99
CA LYS A 142 -9.08 15.75 -6.08
C LYS A 142 -7.66 15.38 -5.62
N GLN A 143 -7.26 14.10 -5.69
CA GLN A 143 -5.92 13.64 -5.29
C GLN A 143 -4.88 13.79 -6.41
N ARG A 144 -5.30 14.03 -7.66
CA ARG A 144 -4.36 14.12 -8.80
C ARG A 144 -3.28 15.19 -8.63
N PRO A 145 -3.58 16.45 -8.27
CA PRO A 145 -2.55 17.48 -8.13
C PRO A 145 -1.49 17.10 -7.09
N TRP A 146 -1.91 16.43 -6.01
CA TRP A 146 -1.00 15.94 -4.98
C TRP A 146 -0.03 14.88 -5.53
N LEU A 147 -0.53 13.88 -6.26
CA LEU A 147 0.33 12.84 -6.83
C LEU A 147 1.36 13.43 -7.79
N LEU A 148 0.93 14.32 -8.69
CA LEU A 148 1.82 14.98 -9.64
C LEU A 148 2.94 15.75 -8.93
N ARG A 149 2.58 16.49 -7.87
CA ARG A 149 3.54 17.23 -7.07
C ARG A 149 4.52 16.31 -6.33
N GLN A 150 4.02 15.24 -5.72
CA GLN A 150 4.86 14.31 -4.97
C GLN A 150 5.85 13.57 -5.88
N VAL A 151 5.41 13.11 -7.06
CA VAL A 151 6.30 12.51 -8.06
C VAL A 151 7.39 13.50 -8.50
N GLN A 152 7.03 14.77 -8.73
CA GLN A 152 8.01 15.80 -9.10
C GLN A 152 9.06 16.01 -7.99
N ILE A 153 8.62 16.07 -6.72
CA ILE A 153 9.51 16.22 -5.56
C ILE A 153 10.49 15.04 -5.46
N ASP A 154 9.99 13.81 -5.53
CA ASP A 154 10.82 12.62 -5.36
C ASP A 154 11.78 12.41 -6.54
N THR A 155 11.32 12.66 -7.77
CA THR A 155 12.18 12.54 -8.96
C THR A 155 13.22 13.65 -9.04
N SER A 156 12.91 14.86 -8.55
CA SER A 156 13.89 15.94 -8.42
C SER A 156 15.01 15.56 -7.43
N PHE A 157 14.68 14.96 -6.30
CA PHE A 157 15.67 14.42 -5.37
C PHE A 157 16.55 13.32 -6.00
N LEU A 158 15.96 12.38 -6.72
CA LEU A 158 16.73 11.33 -7.43
C LEU A 158 17.64 11.93 -8.51
N GLN A 159 17.19 12.98 -9.19
CA GLN A 159 18.02 13.74 -10.13
C GLN A 159 19.22 14.40 -9.44
N THR A 160 19.08 14.98 -8.23
CA THR A 160 20.23 15.56 -7.50
C THR A 160 21.26 14.51 -7.11
N LEU A 161 20.80 13.27 -6.88
CA LEU A 161 21.68 12.11 -6.64
C LEU A 161 22.25 11.49 -7.92
N ASN A 162 21.94 12.05 -9.10
CA ASN A 162 22.36 11.56 -10.40
C ASN A 162 21.94 10.10 -10.65
N VAL A 163 20.75 9.72 -10.14
CA VAL A 163 20.15 8.39 -10.27
C VAL A 163 19.22 8.36 -11.49
N LEU A 164 19.21 7.23 -12.20
CA LEU A 164 18.28 6.93 -13.30
C LEU A 164 17.74 5.50 -13.19
N ASP A 165 17.00 5.07 -14.22
CA ASP A 165 16.52 3.69 -14.37
C ASP A 165 15.62 3.20 -13.21
N TYR A 166 15.16 4.08 -12.32
CA TYR A 166 14.20 3.78 -11.26
C TYR A 166 12.79 3.56 -11.82
N SER A 167 12.02 2.64 -11.24
CA SER A 167 10.66 2.36 -11.70
C SER A 167 9.62 3.00 -10.78
N LEU A 168 8.55 3.54 -11.35
CA LEU A 168 7.30 3.78 -10.63
C LEU A 168 6.48 2.48 -10.66
N LEU A 169 6.38 1.82 -9.51
CA LEU A 169 5.45 0.73 -9.32
C LEU A 169 4.04 1.28 -9.16
N LEU A 170 3.11 0.65 -9.86
CA LEU A 170 1.68 0.97 -9.82
C LEU A 170 0.89 -0.33 -9.70
N ALA A 171 -0.05 -0.38 -8.78
CA ALA A 171 -1.08 -1.41 -8.75
C ALA A 171 -2.43 -0.78 -8.47
N HIS A 172 -3.51 -1.49 -8.81
CA HIS A 172 -4.86 -1.05 -8.51
C HIS A 172 -5.74 -2.20 -8.04
N GLN A 173 -6.72 -1.85 -7.22
CA GLN A 173 -7.82 -2.72 -6.80
C GLN A 173 -9.12 -1.92 -6.72
N PRO A 174 -10.28 -2.53 -7.05
CA PRO A 174 -11.57 -1.92 -6.79
C PRO A 174 -11.78 -1.67 -5.29
N LEU A 175 -12.30 -0.49 -4.96
CA LEU A 175 -12.81 -0.21 -3.62
C LEU A 175 -14.09 -1.04 -3.39
N HIS A 176 -14.19 -1.62 -2.20
CA HIS A 176 -15.43 -2.26 -1.74
C HIS A 176 -16.52 -1.19 -1.55
N GLU A 177 -17.80 -1.54 -1.67
CA GLU A 177 -18.92 -0.58 -1.53
C GLU A 177 -18.85 0.20 -0.20
N ASP A 178 -18.57 -0.51 0.89
CA ASP A 178 -18.37 0.09 2.23
C ASP A 178 -17.17 1.07 2.31
N GLU A 179 -16.20 0.98 1.40
CA GLU A 179 -15.05 1.90 1.30
C GLU A 179 -15.36 3.13 0.44
N ARG A 180 -16.33 3.03 -0.50
CA ARG A 180 -16.75 4.15 -1.37
C ARG A 180 -17.61 5.18 -0.65
N HIS A 181 -18.35 4.76 0.39
CA HIS A 181 -19.24 5.61 1.18
C HIS A 181 -18.90 5.54 2.69
N PRO A 182 -17.89 6.30 3.16
CA PRO A 182 -17.42 6.25 4.54
C PRO A 182 -18.51 6.54 5.60
N SER A 183 -19.48 7.41 5.28
CA SER A 183 -20.58 7.80 6.17
C SER A 183 -21.60 6.68 6.41
N LEU A 184 -21.82 5.81 5.43
CA LEU A 184 -22.67 4.63 5.57
C LEU A 184 -21.90 3.45 6.19
N SER A 185 -20.58 3.40 6.04
CA SER A 185 -19.71 2.31 6.49
C SER A 185 -19.85 1.99 7.99
N PHE A 186 -19.89 3.00 8.86
CA PHE A 186 -20.11 2.77 10.30
C PHE A 186 -21.52 2.23 10.60
N ALA A 187 -22.55 2.78 9.96
CA ALA A 187 -23.93 2.32 10.15
C ALA A 187 -24.11 0.88 9.62
N THR A 188 -23.55 0.57 8.46
CA THR A 188 -23.56 -0.76 7.84
C THR A 188 -22.74 -1.78 8.65
N PHE A 189 -21.60 -1.36 9.20
CA PHE A 189 -20.78 -2.18 10.09
C PHE A 189 -21.51 -2.50 11.40
N ILE A 190 -22.12 -1.48 12.04
CA ILE A 190 -22.94 -1.67 13.25
C ILE A 190 -24.14 -2.56 12.95
N LEU A 191 -24.80 -2.40 11.79
CA LEU A 191 -25.92 -3.24 11.36
C LEU A 191 -25.50 -4.70 11.11
N ARG A 192 -24.36 -4.94 10.44
CA ARG A 192 -23.82 -6.30 10.22
C ARG A 192 -23.40 -6.95 11.53
N ALA A 193 -22.68 -6.23 12.40
CA ALA A 193 -22.28 -6.71 13.72
C ALA A 193 -23.50 -7.04 14.59
N LYS A 194 -24.51 -6.16 14.59
CA LYS A 194 -25.79 -6.43 15.28
C LYS A 194 -26.48 -7.66 14.69
N LYS A 195 -26.58 -7.81 13.37
CA LYS A 195 -27.21 -8.98 12.72
C LYS A 195 -26.47 -10.29 13.05
N SER A 196 -25.14 -10.27 13.08
CA SER A 196 -24.32 -11.42 13.49
C SER A 196 -24.47 -11.78 14.96
N LEU A 197 -24.79 -10.81 15.83
CA LEU A 197 -25.13 -11.05 17.23
C LEU A 197 -26.58 -11.51 17.38
N THR A 198 -27.54 -10.94 16.64
CA THR A 198 -28.95 -11.35 16.70
C THR A 198 -29.15 -12.78 16.22
N VAL A 199 -28.40 -13.25 15.22
CA VAL A 199 -28.40 -14.66 14.79
C VAL A 199 -27.93 -15.61 15.90
N ARG A 200 -27.15 -15.13 16.89
CA ARG A 200 -26.77 -15.92 18.07
C ARG A 200 -27.78 -15.86 19.22
N TYR A 201 -28.70 -14.88 19.22
CA TYR A 201 -29.71 -14.70 20.28
C TYR A 201 -31.15 -15.09 19.88
N THR A 202 -31.41 -15.38 18.60
CA THR A 202 -32.71 -15.88 18.14
C THR A 202 -32.58 -17.28 17.54
N ARG A 203 -32.21 -18.26 18.36
CA ARG A 203 -32.56 -19.67 18.09
C ARG A 203 -33.69 -20.05 19.04
N PRO A 204 -34.96 -20.04 18.59
CA PRO A 204 -36.06 -20.58 19.38
C PRO A 204 -35.89 -22.09 19.48
N VAL A 205 -35.85 -22.60 20.71
CA VAL A 205 -36.08 -24.02 21.00
C VAL A 205 -37.59 -24.22 20.99
N THR A 206 -38.13 -24.82 19.93
CA THR A 206 -39.42 -25.52 19.97
C THR A 206 -39.30 -26.81 19.17
N GLY A 207 -39.47 -27.94 19.86
CA GLY A 207 -39.18 -29.27 19.35
C GLY A 207 -40.35 -29.99 18.68
N ARG A 208 -40.00 -30.88 17.74
CA ARG A 208 -40.45 -32.28 17.56
C ARG A 208 -39.62 -32.87 16.39
N SER A 209 -38.60 -33.70 16.67
CA SER A 209 -38.56 -35.19 16.56
C SER A 209 -38.83 -35.72 15.14
N LEU A 210 -38.05 -36.62 14.52
CA LEU A 210 -37.14 -37.67 15.02
C LEU A 210 -36.25 -38.23 13.86
N ASN A 211 -35.17 -38.96 14.23
CA ASN A 211 -34.38 -39.98 13.49
C ASN A 211 -33.04 -39.51 12.87
N THR A 212 -31.86 -40.08 13.14
CA THR A 212 -31.47 -41.40 13.70
C THR A 212 -30.06 -41.41 14.32
N CYS A 213 -29.88 -42.31 15.31
CA CYS A 213 -28.66 -43.03 15.78
C CYS A 213 -27.42 -42.24 16.27
N SER A 214 -26.77 -42.55 17.40
CA SER A 214 -26.83 -43.71 18.32
C SER A 214 -25.96 -43.47 19.57
N SER A 215 -26.42 -44.03 20.72
CA SER A 215 -25.74 -44.28 22.02
C SER A 215 -25.53 -43.07 22.97
N ALA A 216 -26.34 -42.81 24.00
CA ALA A 216 -26.66 -43.56 25.25
C ALA A 216 -25.38 -43.98 26.02
N ALA A 217 -24.92 -43.27 27.07
CA ALA A 217 -25.44 -43.02 28.46
C ALA A 217 -25.15 -44.22 29.40
N VAL A 218 -24.80 -44.14 30.71
CA VAL A 218 -25.02 -43.24 31.88
C VAL A 218 -24.00 -43.68 33.01
N PRO A 219 -24.07 -43.43 34.36
CA PRO A 219 -24.71 -42.39 35.23
C PRO A 219 -23.91 -41.93 36.51
N GLY A 220 -24.44 -40.92 37.25
CA GLY A 220 -24.16 -40.65 38.69
C GLY A 220 -24.47 -39.21 39.19
N VAL A 221 -25.72 -38.85 39.57
CA VAL A 221 -26.28 -38.50 40.95
C VAL A 221 -25.39 -37.53 41.77
N VAL A 222 -25.80 -36.38 42.36
CA VAL A 222 -26.94 -35.97 43.24
C VAL A 222 -27.08 -34.41 43.21
N PRO A 223 -28.28 -33.80 43.43
CA PRO A 223 -28.48 -32.36 43.64
C PRO A 223 -28.50 -31.98 45.14
N GLU A 224 -28.27 -30.70 45.50
CA GLU A 224 -28.83 -30.04 46.71
C GLU A 224 -28.73 -28.49 46.64
N GLU A 225 -29.57 -27.87 47.47
CA GLU A 225 -30.15 -26.53 47.42
C GLU A 225 -29.32 -25.41 48.08
N ASP A 226 -29.75 -24.17 47.80
CA ASP A 226 -30.19 -23.17 48.79
C ASP A 226 -29.44 -21.81 48.99
N SER A 227 -30.29 -20.81 49.28
CA SER A 227 -30.06 -19.44 49.83
C SER A 227 -29.65 -18.32 48.85
N SER A 228 -30.56 -17.43 48.39
CA SER A 228 -31.12 -16.21 49.05
C SER A 228 -30.08 -15.09 49.25
N ILE A 229 -30.22 -13.85 48.74
CA ILE A 229 -31.02 -12.78 49.37
C ILE A 229 -31.03 -11.48 48.50
N GLN A 230 -32.25 -10.92 48.40
CA GLN A 230 -32.72 -9.51 48.36
C GLN A 230 -32.58 -8.56 47.16
N ASN A 231 -33.80 -8.20 46.72
CA ASN A 231 -34.26 -7.03 45.99
C ASN A 231 -33.98 -5.70 46.70
N THR A 232 -33.89 -4.62 45.92
CA THR A 232 -34.59 -3.37 46.25
C THR A 232 -34.98 -2.64 44.95
N GLU A 233 -36.29 -2.48 44.75
CA GLU A 233 -36.93 -1.65 43.72
C GLU A 233 -37.21 -0.23 44.26
N LEU A 234 -37.73 0.62 43.35
CA LEU A 234 -38.37 1.94 43.52
C LEU A 234 -37.41 3.12 43.29
N ASP A 235 -37.71 4.14 42.48
CA ASP A 235 -38.96 4.48 41.80
C ASP A 235 -38.71 5.45 40.65
N SER A 236 -39.66 5.47 39.73
CA SER A 236 -39.84 6.36 38.60
C SER A 236 -40.07 7.83 38.98
N GLU A 237 -39.59 8.77 38.18
CA GLU A 237 -40.38 9.96 37.84
C GLU A 237 -39.90 10.64 36.54
N THR A 238 -40.88 11.16 35.80
CA THR A 238 -40.81 11.69 34.45
C THR A 238 -40.90 13.22 34.50
N SER A 239 -40.11 13.95 33.72
CA SER A 239 -40.52 15.30 33.28
C SER A 239 -39.96 15.65 31.91
N ARG A 240 -40.88 16.12 31.06
CA ARG A 240 -40.69 16.65 29.71
C ARG A 240 -40.33 18.14 29.80
N ALA A 241 -39.51 18.64 28.88
CA ALA A 241 -39.54 20.03 28.46
C ALA A 241 -39.12 20.13 26.99
N GLU A 242 -39.80 21.01 26.27
CA GLU A 242 -39.91 21.10 24.81
C GLU A 242 -39.55 22.52 24.35
N PHE A 243 -39.05 22.62 23.11
CA PHE A 243 -39.03 23.76 22.17
C PHE A 243 -38.05 24.95 22.26
N GLY A 244 -37.49 25.27 21.08
CA GLY A 244 -36.90 26.56 20.70
C GLY A 244 -36.14 26.51 19.36
N GLU A 245 -36.83 26.61 18.23
CA GLU A 245 -36.26 26.89 16.89
C GLU A 245 -36.02 28.40 16.70
N GLN A 246 -34.98 28.78 15.93
CA GLN A 246 -34.97 29.98 15.08
C GLN A 246 -33.90 29.88 13.96
N SER A 247 -34.24 30.41 12.78
CA SER A 247 -33.55 30.36 11.49
C SER A 247 -33.37 31.77 10.89
N GLU A 248 -32.56 31.88 9.81
CA GLU A 248 -32.26 32.99 8.87
C GLU A 248 -30.94 33.77 9.13
N GLY A 249 -30.05 34.14 8.18
CA GLY A 249 -29.91 33.98 6.72
C GLY A 249 -28.79 34.89 6.13
N ALA A 250 -27.94 34.37 5.22
CA ALA A 250 -27.04 35.00 4.19
C ALA A 250 -25.99 36.09 4.57
N SER A 251 -24.69 36.04 4.20
CA SER A 251 -24.16 36.11 2.82
C SER A 251 -22.60 36.06 2.75
N LYS A 252 -22.09 35.72 1.56
CA LYS A 252 -20.72 35.31 1.15
C LYS A 252 -19.67 36.45 1.08
N VAL A 253 -18.48 36.25 1.67
CA VAL A 253 -17.12 36.58 1.14
C VAL A 253 -16.10 35.78 1.97
N GLY A 254 -15.29 34.87 1.38
CA GLY A 254 -14.15 34.25 2.10
C GLY A 254 -13.74 32.81 1.75
N SER A 255 -14.41 32.13 0.79
CA SER A 255 -14.27 30.68 0.58
C SER A 255 -12.92 30.21 0.02
N ASP A 256 -12.35 30.92 -0.96
CA ASP A 256 -11.18 30.41 -1.70
C ASP A 256 -9.88 30.43 -0.88
N SER A 257 -9.80 31.29 0.15
CA SER A 257 -8.61 31.41 1.01
C SER A 257 -8.60 30.34 2.11
N ALA A 258 -9.79 29.92 2.56
CA ALA A 258 -9.97 28.90 3.58
C ALA A 258 -9.68 27.49 3.04
N GLU A 259 -10.08 27.18 1.80
CA GLU A 259 -9.81 25.87 1.18
C GLU A 259 -8.31 25.62 0.96
N VAL A 260 -7.53 26.65 0.64
CA VAL A 260 -6.07 26.54 0.47
C VAL A 260 -5.35 26.33 1.81
N LEU A 261 -5.88 26.90 2.89
CA LEU A 261 -5.37 26.71 4.26
C LEU A 261 -5.85 25.39 4.89
N GLU A 262 -7.05 24.91 4.54
CA GLU A 262 -7.57 23.59 4.93
C GLU A 262 -6.84 22.45 4.20
N PHE A 263 -6.41 22.67 2.95
CA PHE A 263 -5.49 21.76 2.23
C PHE A 263 -4.10 21.69 2.87
N GLN A 264 -3.69 22.75 3.58
CA GLN A 264 -2.47 22.79 4.37
C GLN A 264 -2.65 22.22 5.79
N ALA A 265 -3.88 22.00 6.26
CA ALA A 265 -4.23 21.37 7.54
C ALA A 265 -4.28 19.83 7.42
N GLN A 266 -3.12 19.23 7.09
CA GLN A 266 -2.55 18.13 7.86
C GLN A 266 -3.50 17.05 8.45
N ASN A 267 -4.24 16.26 7.67
CA ASN A 267 -4.64 14.90 8.10
C ASN A 267 -5.24 14.05 6.98
N ARG A 268 -4.47 13.80 5.93
CA ARG A 268 -4.61 12.52 5.20
C ARG A 268 -3.47 11.60 5.61
N ARG A 269 -3.52 11.15 6.87
CA ARG A 269 -3.08 9.78 7.15
C ARG A 269 -3.98 8.89 6.32
N LEU A 270 -3.43 8.54 5.17
CA LEU A 270 -3.68 7.31 4.44
C LEU A 270 -4.20 6.25 5.43
N LEU A 271 -5.46 5.89 5.25
CA LEU A 271 -6.24 4.86 5.94
C LEU A 271 -5.62 4.32 7.25
N PRO A 272 -6.10 4.78 8.43
CA PRO A 272 -5.50 4.44 9.73
C PRO A 272 -5.48 2.93 10.06
N ASN A 273 -6.17 2.10 9.28
CA ASN A 273 -6.26 0.65 9.47
C ASN A 273 -5.16 -0.14 8.72
N TYR A 274 -4.30 0.51 7.93
CA TYR A 274 -3.25 -0.20 7.18
C TYR A 274 -1.86 0.05 7.76
N LYS A 275 -1.10 -1.05 7.95
CA LYS A 275 0.28 -1.00 8.45
C LYS A 275 1.27 -0.34 7.48
N ASN A 276 0.90 -0.15 6.20
CA ASN A 276 1.70 0.55 5.20
C ASN A 276 0.88 1.58 4.39
N PRO A 277 0.52 2.71 4.99
CA PRO A 277 -0.42 3.60 4.36
C PRO A 277 0.25 4.52 3.31
N ILE A 278 1.57 4.76 3.39
CA ILE A 278 2.31 5.79 2.63
C ILE A 278 2.22 5.66 1.10
N HIS A 279 2.05 4.43 0.60
CA HIS A 279 2.02 4.14 -0.82
C HIS A 279 0.61 3.93 -1.39
N VAL A 280 -0.43 4.20 -0.62
CA VAL A 280 -1.81 3.98 -1.02
C VAL A 280 -2.44 5.32 -1.41
N ILE A 281 -3.25 5.37 -2.48
CA ILE A 281 -4.04 6.55 -2.83
C ILE A 281 -5.40 6.06 -3.32
N ASP A 282 -6.48 6.57 -2.70
CA ASP A 282 -7.84 6.23 -3.12
C ASP A 282 -8.35 7.26 -4.15
N GLY A 283 -8.81 6.73 -5.28
CA GLY A 283 -9.68 7.43 -6.22
C GLY A 283 -11.17 7.17 -5.88
N PRO A 284 -12.09 7.54 -6.77
CA PRO A 284 -13.53 7.39 -6.53
C PRO A 284 -13.98 5.93 -6.46
N GLU A 285 -13.41 5.06 -7.31
CA GLU A 285 -13.81 3.64 -7.42
C GLU A 285 -12.67 2.66 -7.15
N GLN A 286 -11.43 3.13 -7.20
CA GLN A 286 -10.24 2.30 -7.19
C GLN A 286 -9.25 2.81 -6.13
N ARG A 287 -8.59 1.87 -5.46
CA ARG A 287 -7.41 2.10 -4.64
C ARG A 287 -6.18 1.81 -5.46
N TYR A 288 -5.24 2.75 -5.47
CA TYR A 288 -3.97 2.65 -6.15
C TYR A 288 -2.84 2.46 -5.16
N PHE A 289 -1.88 1.61 -5.49
CA PHE A 289 -0.63 1.45 -4.76
C PHE A 289 0.51 1.97 -5.62
N ILE A 290 1.20 3.00 -5.16
CA ILE A 290 2.19 3.74 -5.94
C ILE A 290 3.49 3.92 -5.15
N GLY A 291 4.62 3.56 -5.75
CA GLY A 291 5.93 3.77 -5.13
C GLY A 291 7.08 3.74 -6.13
N ILE A 292 8.18 4.42 -5.81
CA ILE A 292 9.39 4.51 -6.64
C ILE A 292 10.45 3.57 -6.08
N ILE A 293 10.95 2.66 -6.93
CA ILE A 293 11.94 1.62 -6.58
C ILE A 293 13.21 1.72 -7.43
N ASP A 294 14.22 0.90 -7.08
CA ASP A 294 15.46 0.74 -7.84
C ASP A 294 16.29 2.04 -8.00
N ILE A 295 16.33 2.82 -6.92
CA ILE A 295 16.98 4.14 -6.83
C ILE A 295 18.51 4.10 -6.67
N PHE A 296 19.17 3.05 -7.17
CA PHE A 296 20.63 2.85 -7.01
C PHE A 296 21.43 2.89 -8.32
N THR A 297 20.77 3.05 -9.46
CA THR A 297 21.47 3.10 -10.76
C THR A 297 22.00 4.50 -11.02
N VAL A 298 23.27 4.73 -10.71
CA VAL A 298 23.94 6.04 -10.90
C VAL A 298 24.35 6.26 -12.36
N TYR A 299 24.15 7.48 -12.87
CA TYR A 299 24.56 7.90 -14.20
C TYR A 299 26.07 8.16 -14.28
N GLY A 300 26.85 7.09 -14.45
CA GLY A 300 28.30 7.17 -14.69
C GLY A 300 28.68 7.17 -16.18
N PHE A 301 29.98 7.23 -16.46
CA PHE A 301 30.54 7.19 -17.83
C PHE A 301 30.06 6.01 -18.68
N LYS A 302 29.95 4.81 -18.08
CA LYS A 302 29.43 3.63 -18.79
C LYS A 302 28.00 3.83 -19.31
N LYS A 303 27.15 4.50 -18.51
CA LYS A 303 25.76 4.81 -18.87
C LYS A 303 25.68 5.92 -19.92
N ARG A 304 26.59 6.90 -19.86
CA ARG A 304 26.75 7.92 -20.91
C ARG A 304 27.08 7.29 -22.27
N LEU A 305 28.00 6.34 -22.28
CA LEU A 305 28.38 5.61 -23.50
C LEU A 305 27.25 4.71 -24.01
N GLU A 306 26.55 4.01 -23.11
CA GLU A 306 25.37 3.21 -23.45
C GLU A 306 24.26 4.07 -24.07
N HIS A 307 24.00 5.26 -23.52
CA HIS A 307 23.06 6.22 -24.08
C HIS A 307 23.48 6.70 -25.47
N LEU A 308 24.76 7.08 -25.63
CA LEU A 308 25.30 7.50 -26.92
C LEU A 308 25.12 6.43 -27.99
N TRP A 309 25.44 5.17 -27.64
CA TRP A 309 25.29 4.03 -28.55
C TRP A 309 23.82 3.75 -28.91
N LYS A 310 22.91 3.78 -27.94
CA LYS A 310 21.46 3.59 -28.18
C LYS A 310 20.87 4.70 -29.04
N ARG A 311 21.27 5.96 -28.81
CA ARG A 311 20.85 7.12 -29.61
C ARG A 311 21.31 7.02 -31.06
N LEU A 312 22.51 6.47 -31.30
CA LEU A 312 23.03 6.22 -32.64
C LEU A 312 22.25 5.10 -33.37
N ARG A 313 21.84 4.04 -32.66
CA ARG A 313 21.22 2.86 -33.27
C ARG A 313 19.71 2.99 -33.49
N HIS A 314 18.96 3.64 -32.61
CA HIS A 314 17.53 3.89 -32.80
C HIS A 314 17.16 5.35 -32.49
N PRO A 315 17.22 6.25 -33.49
CA PRO A 315 17.02 7.69 -33.28
C PRO A 315 15.60 8.09 -32.84
N ARG A 316 14.60 7.24 -33.08
CA ARG A 316 13.16 7.54 -32.87
C ARG A 316 12.54 6.86 -31.65
N GLN A 317 13.31 6.16 -30.82
CA GLN A 317 12.78 5.40 -29.68
C GLN A 317 13.22 5.99 -28.34
N SER A 318 12.31 6.01 -27.36
CA SER A 318 12.60 6.44 -26.00
C SER A 318 13.23 5.29 -25.19
N PHE A 319 14.40 5.54 -24.60
CA PHE A 319 15.14 4.54 -23.82
C PHE A 319 15.21 4.91 -22.34
N SER A 320 15.32 3.90 -21.47
CA SER A 320 15.50 4.16 -20.02
C SER A 320 16.80 4.91 -19.71
N THR A 321 17.87 4.66 -20.45
CA THR A 321 19.18 5.28 -20.25
C THR A 321 19.26 6.65 -20.90
N VAL A 322 18.75 7.70 -20.24
CA VAL A 322 18.91 9.11 -20.62
C VAL A 322 19.58 9.88 -19.49
N SER A 323 19.95 11.16 -19.70
CA SER A 323 20.45 12.00 -18.61
C SER A 323 19.40 12.11 -17.49
N PRO A 324 19.77 12.13 -16.20
CA PRO A 324 18.81 12.20 -15.09
C PRO A 324 17.76 13.32 -15.18
N PRO A 325 18.08 14.56 -15.62
CA PRO A 325 17.05 15.59 -15.82
C PRO A 325 15.99 15.19 -16.84
N ALA A 326 16.41 14.62 -17.97
CA ALA A 326 15.50 14.13 -19.01
C ALA A 326 14.69 12.90 -18.51
N TYR A 327 15.28 12.04 -17.70
CA TYR A 327 14.59 10.90 -17.09
C TYR A 327 13.47 11.37 -16.16
N CYS A 328 13.81 12.31 -15.26
CA CYS A 328 12.90 12.94 -14.30
C CYS A 328 11.71 13.57 -15.02
N LEU A 329 11.97 14.43 -16.00
CA LEU A 329 10.92 15.10 -16.79
C LEU A 329 10.01 14.10 -17.49
N ARG A 330 10.59 13.07 -18.12
CA ARG A 330 9.84 12.04 -18.83
C ARG A 330 8.90 11.26 -17.92
N LEU A 331 9.35 10.86 -16.73
CA LEU A 331 8.50 10.13 -15.80
C LEU A 331 7.39 11.04 -15.25
N CYS A 332 7.68 12.31 -14.95
CA CYS A 332 6.66 13.28 -14.55
C CYS A 332 5.59 13.47 -15.63
N GLN A 333 6.01 13.62 -16.89
CA GLN A 333 5.10 13.74 -18.03
C GLN A 333 4.23 12.49 -18.18
N TRP A 334 4.83 11.30 -18.07
CA TRP A 334 4.06 10.05 -18.13
C TRP A 334 2.96 10.00 -17.07
N VAL A 335 3.25 10.38 -15.81
CA VAL A 335 2.24 10.40 -14.75
C VAL A 335 1.18 11.46 -15.03
N GLN A 336 1.56 12.63 -15.56
CA GLN A 336 0.62 13.68 -15.94
C GLN A 336 -0.36 13.23 -17.02
N ASP A 337 0.13 12.52 -18.04
CA ASP A 337 -0.67 12.04 -19.17
C ASP A 337 -1.58 10.87 -18.80
N HIS A 338 -1.18 10.06 -17.81
CA HIS A 338 -1.87 8.84 -17.40
C HIS A 338 -2.67 8.98 -16.10
N THR A 339 -2.85 10.20 -15.59
CA THR A 339 -3.71 10.49 -14.42
C THR A 339 -4.87 11.38 -14.83
N LYS A 340 -6.05 11.15 -14.26
CA LYS A 340 -7.25 11.96 -14.46
C LYS A 340 -7.75 12.57 -13.16
#